data_AF-A0A661C395-F1
#
_entry.id   AF-A0A661C395-F1
#
_cell.length_a   1.000
_cell.length_b   1.000
_cell.length_c   1.000
_cell.angle_alpha   90.00
_cell.angle_beta   90.00
_cell.angle_gamma   90.00
#
_symmetry.space_group_name_H-M   'P 1'
#
loop_
_entity.id
_entity.type
_entity.pdbx_description
1 polymer ?
#
loop_
_entity_poly.entity_id
_entity_poly.type
_entity_poly.pdbx_seq_one_letter_code
_entity_poly.pdbx_strand_id
1 'polypeptide(L)'
;MSYNSTLKNGQELFIPSWPASVALENLSKAGKYIGADNLTRIAELNTAAAMVAIMEAKDSKNTTELIKHFVCEARIDGEKINKQEYDTQFSEDIYLVIEIFCHVIKAQYFDFFKQGLVRETSPSE
;
A
#
# COMPACT_ATOMS: atom_id res chain seq x y z
N MET A 1 1.39 7.95 -13.67
CA MET A 1 2.20 6.88 -14.28
C MET A 1 1.87 5.59 -13.57
N SER A 2 1.51 4.54 -14.30
CA SER A 2 1.26 3.21 -13.72
C SER A 2 2.56 2.57 -13.21
N TYR A 3 2.44 1.71 -12.21
CA TYR A 3 3.55 0.98 -11.60
C TYR A 3 3.52 -0.49 -12.02
N ASN A 4 4.69 -1.04 -12.37
CA ASN A 4 4.88 -2.46 -12.68
C ASN A 4 5.98 -3.03 -11.78
N SER A 5 5.82 -4.28 -11.35
CA SER A 5 6.81 -5.01 -10.55
C SER A 5 6.61 -6.52 -10.72
N THR A 6 7.54 -7.29 -10.19
CA THR A 6 7.39 -8.74 -10.02
C THR A 6 7.28 -9.03 -8.53
N LEU A 7 6.29 -9.83 -8.15
CA LEU A 7 6.09 -10.32 -6.79
C LEU A 7 7.14 -11.40 -6.46
N LYS A 8 7.39 -11.66 -5.18
CA LYS A 8 8.37 -12.68 -4.76
C LYS A 8 8.05 -14.09 -5.23
N ASN A 9 6.77 -14.39 -5.46
CA ASN A 9 6.32 -15.66 -6.02
C ASN A 9 6.47 -15.74 -7.56
N GLY A 10 6.99 -14.70 -8.20
CA GLY A 10 7.26 -14.63 -9.64
C GLY A 10 6.13 -14.05 -10.49
N GLN A 11 4.97 -13.75 -9.91
CA GLN A 11 3.83 -13.19 -10.65
C GLN A 11 4.06 -11.72 -11.01
N GLU A 12 3.49 -11.29 -12.13
CA GLU A 12 3.55 -9.89 -12.56
C GLU A 12 2.52 -9.05 -11.80
N LEU A 13 2.96 -7.91 -11.28
CA LEU A 13 2.12 -6.96 -10.56
C LEU A 13 2.00 -5.66 -11.34
N PHE A 14 0.77 -5.24 -11.60
CA PHE A 14 0.45 -3.92 -12.14
C PHE A 14 -0.43 -3.13 -11.18
N ILE A 15 -0.09 -1.87 -10.94
CA ILE A 15 -0.88 -0.95 -10.12
C ILE A 15 -1.18 0.32 -10.93
N PRO A 16 -2.47 0.64 -11.21
CA PRO A 16 -2.84 1.87 -11.90
C PRO A 16 -2.61 3.09 -11.02
N SER A 17 -2.33 4.24 -11.62
CA SER A 17 -2.35 5.51 -10.88
C SER A 17 -3.77 5.83 -10.42
N TRP A 18 -3.93 6.31 -9.19
CA TRP A 18 -5.20 6.85 -8.75
C TRP A 18 -5.39 8.30 -9.18
N PRO A 19 -6.64 8.74 -9.41
CA PRO A 19 -6.95 10.16 -9.49
C PRO A 19 -6.53 10.88 -8.20
N ALA A 20 -6.09 12.13 -8.31
CA ALA A 20 -5.55 12.87 -7.18
C ALA A 20 -6.50 12.95 -5.97
N SER A 21 -7.79 13.14 -6.20
CA SER A 21 -8.80 13.15 -5.12
C SER A 21 -8.87 11.82 -4.36
N VAL A 22 -8.86 10.71 -5.10
CA VAL A 22 -8.87 9.35 -4.54
C VAL A 22 -7.59 9.09 -3.76
N ALA A 23 -6.43 9.46 -4.32
CA ALA A 23 -5.14 9.31 -3.66
C ALA A 23 -5.06 10.11 -2.34
N LEU A 24 -5.53 11.35 -2.32
CA LEU A 24 -5.52 12.18 -1.10
C LEU A 24 -6.47 11.64 -0.02
N GLU A 25 -7.68 11.21 -0.40
CA GLU A 25 -8.63 10.60 0.52
C GLU A 25 -8.06 9.30 1.13
N ASN A 26 -7.49 8.46 0.27
CA ASN A 26 -6.87 7.19 0.68
C ASN A 26 -5.64 7.42 1.56
N LEU A 27 -4.79 8.40 1.25
CA LEU A 27 -3.65 8.78 2.08
C LEU A 27 -4.10 9.25 3.48
N SER A 28 -5.16 10.06 3.57
CA SER A 28 -5.69 10.51 4.86
C SER A 28 -6.20 9.34 5.71
N LYS A 29 -6.95 8.41 5.10
CA LYS A 29 -7.42 7.18 5.77
C LYS A 29 -6.23 6.31 6.20
N ALA A 30 -5.25 6.11 5.33
CA ALA A 30 -4.06 5.35 5.64
C ALA A 30 -3.26 5.99 6.78
N GLY A 31 -3.08 7.31 6.78
CA GLY A 31 -2.40 8.02 7.87
C GLY A 31 -3.10 7.82 9.21
N LYS A 32 -4.44 7.79 9.22
CA LYS A 32 -5.24 7.54 10.42
C LYS A 32 -5.12 6.10 10.95
N TYR A 33 -5.19 5.10 10.06
CA TYR A 33 -5.30 3.69 10.46
C TYR A 33 -3.96 2.94 10.53
N ILE A 34 -2.99 3.33 9.69
CA ILE A 34 -1.65 2.70 9.60
C ILE A 34 -0.59 3.54 10.33
N GLY A 35 -0.75 4.86 10.34
CA GLY A 35 0.22 5.81 10.88
C GLY A 35 1.21 6.32 9.83
N ALA A 36 1.49 7.63 9.85
CA ALA A 36 2.34 8.29 8.86
C ALA A 36 3.76 7.68 8.79
N ASP A 37 4.40 7.45 9.94
CA ASP A 37 5.76 6.87 10.00
C ASP A 37 5.81 5.48 9.38
N ASN A 38 4.79 4.66 9.63
CA ASN A 38 4.67 3.34 9.04
C ASN A 38 4.48 3.43 7.53
N LEU A 39 3.63 4.33 7.04
CA LEU A 39 3.44 4.51 5.60
C LEU A 39 4.71 4.90 4.85
N THR A 40 5.53 5.79 5.43
CA THR A 40 6.82 6.16 4.85
C THR A 40 7.74 4.94 4.71
N ARG A 41 7.85 4.11 5.76
CA ARG A 41 8.64 2.86 5.72
C ARG A 41 8.07 1.84 4.74
N ILE A 42 6.74 1.69 4.70
CA ILE A 42 6.05 0.75 3.80
C ILE A 42 6.29 1.15 2.33
N ALA A 43 6.34 2.45 2.01
CA ALA A 43 6.63 2.93 0.66
C ALA A 43 8.04 2.55 0.15
N GLU A 44 8.96 2.22 1.07
CA GLU A 44 10.29 1.67 0.78
C GLU A 44 10.27 0.14 0.55
N LEU A 45 9.09 -0.47 0.43
CA LEU A 45 8.86 -1.91 0.34
C LEU A 45 9.25 -2.67 1.62
N ASN A 46 9.19 -2.01 2.77
CA ASN A 46 9.41 -2.66 4.05
C ASN A 46 8.17 -3.44 4.50
N THR A 47 8.10 -4.72 4.15
CA THR A 47 6.98 -5.60 4.54
C THR A 47 6.87 -5.79 6.06
N ALA A 48 8.00 -5.73 6.79
CA ALA A 48 7.97 -5.84 8.25
C ALA A 48 7.28 -4.62 8.89
N ALA A 49 7.47 -3.41 8.34
CA ALA A 49 6.76 -2.22 8.79
C ALA A 49 5.24 -2.35 8.57
N ALA A 50 4.81 -2.92 7.44
CA ALA A 50 3.40 -3.19 7.20
C ALA A 50 2.82 -4.20 8.21
N MET A 51 3.54 -5.29 8.48
CA MET A 51 3.11 -6.29 9.47
C MET A 51 2.96 -5.70 10.87
N VAL A 52 3.97 -4.94 11.33
CA VAL A 52 3.91 -4.28 12.64
C VAL A 52 2.74 -3.31 12.71
N ALA A 53 2.55 -2.47 11.69
CA ALA A 53 1.45 -1.51 11.66
C ALA A 53 0.06 -2.19 11.76
N ILE A 54 -0.10 -3.35 11.15
CA ILE A 54 -1.34 -4.14 11.21
C ILE A 54 -1.51 -4.81 12.57
N MET A 55 -0.44 -5.37 13.13
CA MET A 55 -0.47 -6.00 14.46
C MET A 55 -0.79 -4.99 15.56
N GLU A 56 -0.36 -3.73 15.39
CA GLU A 56 -0.58 -2.63 16.34
C GLU A 56 -1.86 -1.83 16.06
N ALA A 57 -2.63 -2.21 15.04
CA ALA A 57 -3.81 -1.48 14.62
C ALA A 57 -4.88 -1.44 15.73
N LYS A 58 -5.20 -0.23 16.20
CA LYS A 58 -6.25 0.00 17.23
C LYS A 58 -7.66 -0.28 16.70
N ASP A 59 -7.85 -0.14 15.40
CA ASP A 59 -9.11 -0.37 14.71
C ASP A 59 -8.86 -1.38 13.59
N SER A 60 -8.79 -2.65 13.98
CA SER A 60 -8.48 -3.76 13.07
C SER A 60 -9.48 -3.86 11.92
N LYS A 61 -10.76 -3.59 12.16
CA LYS A 61 -11.80 -3.64 11.13
C LYS A 61 -11.55 -2.63 10.01
N ASN A 62 -11.38 -1.35 10.35
CA ASN A 62 -11.14 -0.32 9.33
C ASN A 62 -9.76 -0.47 8.67
N THR A 63 -8.77 -0.95 9.42
CA THR A 63 -7.44 -1.25 8.89
C THR A 63 -7.49 -2.35 7.83
N THR A 64 -8.17 -3.46 8.13
CA THR A 64 -8.35 -4.57 7.19
C THR A 64 -9.14 -4.15 5.95
N GLU A 65 -10.24 -3.40 6.10
CA GLU A 65 -11.00 -2.91 4.95
C GLU A 65 -10.18 -1.96 4.06
N LEU A 66 -9.33 -1.12 4.66
CA LEU A 66 -8.43 -0.24 3.91
C LEU A 66 -7.41 -1.06 3.10
N ILE A 67 -6.78 -2.05 3.71
CA ILE A 67 -5.80 -2.92 3.03
C ILE A 67 -6.47 -3.68 1.89
N LYS A 68 -7.64 -4.27 2.15
CA LYS A 68 -8.45 -4.95 1.12
C LYS A 68 -8.77 -4.01 -0.03
N HIS A 69 -9.21 -2.77 0.26
CA HIS A 69 -9.46 -1.76 -0.76
C HIS A 69 -8.22 -1.48 -1.61
N PHE A 70 -7.05 -1.30 -0.99
CA PHE A 70 -5.82 -0.95 -1.69
C PHE A 70 -5.33 -2.10 -2.57
N VAL A 71 -5.30 -3.32 -2.02
CA VAL A 71 -4.88 -4.52 -2.73
C VAL A 71 -5.79 -4.81 -3.93
N CYS A 72 -7.11 -4.63 -3.79
CA CYS A 72 -8.06 -4.85 -4.90
C CYS A 72 -7.91 -3.88 -6.08
N GLU A 73 -7.14 -2.79 -5.95
CA GLU A 73 -6.84 -1.90 -7.08
C GLU A 73 -5.68 -2.40 -7.94
N ALA A 74 -4.91 -3.39 -7.47
CA ALA A 74 -3.84 -4.01 -8.23
C ALA A 74 -4.35 -5.08 -9.19
N ARG A 75 -3.48 -5.46 -10.12
CA ARG A 75 -3.65 -6.58 -11.03
C ARG A 75 -2.49 -7.55 -10.90
N ILE A 76 -2.78 -8.84 -10.86
CA ILE A 76 -1.79 -9.92 -10.87
C ILE A 76 -1.92 -10.65 -12.20
N ASP A 77 -0.82 -10.82 -12.93
CA ASP A 77 -0.78 -11.47 -14.24
C ASP A 77 -1.82 -10.90 -15.24
N GLY A 78 -2.05 -9.59 -15.16
CA GLY A 78 -3.02 -8.85 -15.99
C GLY A 78 -4.46 -8.80 -15.46
N GLU A 79 -4.81 -9.64 -14.48
CA GLU A 79 -6.15 -9.75 -13.93
C GLU A 79 -6.36 -8.87 -12.69
N LYS A 80 -7.46 -8.11 -12.66
CA LYS A 80 -7.81 -7.28 -11.49
C LYS A 80 -8.23 -8.17 -10.33
N ILE A 81 -7.68 -7.93 -9.15
CA ILE A 81 -8.07 -8.63 -7.93
C ILE A 81 -9.54 -8.32 -7.62
N ASN A 82 -10.35 -9.37 -7.52
CA ASN A 82 -11.78 -9.26 -7.30
C ASN A 82 -12.10 -9.13 -5.80
N LYS A 83 -12.79 -8.06 -5.41
CA LYS A 83 -13.10 -7.80 -4.00
C LYS A 83 -13.99 -8.88 -3.37
N GLN A 84 -14.86 -9.49 -4.17
CA GLN A 84 -15.79 -10.54 -3.75
C GLN A 84 -15.07 -11.88 -3.52
N GLU A 85 -13.99 -12.12 -4.26
CA GLU A 85 -13.22 -13.37 -4.19
C GLU A 85 -11.96 -13.21 -3.33
N TYR A 86 -11.67 -12.01 -2.83
CA TYR A 86 -10.48 -11.68 -2.06
C TYR A 86 -10.15 -12.70 -0.96
N ASP A 87 -11.13 -13.05 -0.13
CA ASP A 87 -10.91 -13.96 1.00
C ASP A 87 -10.64 -15.40 0.54
N THR A 88 -11.16 -15.79 -0.63
CA THR A 88 -10.87 -17.08 -1.27
C THR A 88 -9.52 -17.05 -1.98
N GLN A 89 -9.19 -15.94 -2.65
CA GLN A 89 -7.95 -15.77 -3.40
C GLN A 89 -6.71 -15.73 -2.49
N PHE A 90 -6.84 -15.18 -1.29
CA PHE A 90 -5.71 -14.97 -0.36
C PHE A 90 -5.83 -15.76 0.95
N SER A 91 -6.72 -16.77 1.03
CA SER A 91 -7.01 -17.50 2.27
C SER A 91 -5.79 -18.11 2.96
N GLU A 92 -4.75 -18.45 2.20
CA GLU A 92 -3.54 -19.11 2.69
C GLU A 92 -2.27 -18.25 2.52
N ASP A 93 -2.39 -17.06 1.96
CA ASP A 93 -1.23 -16.22 1.61
C ASP A 93 -1.40 -14.77 2.07
N ILE A 94 -1.46 -14.60 3.39
CA ILE A 94 -1.48 -13.27 4.00
C ILE A 94 -0.19 -12.48 3.68
N TYR A 95 0.92 -13.17 3.42
CA TYR A 95 2.18 -12.52 3.08
C TYR A 95 2.07 -11.80 1.73
N LEU A 96 1.49 -12.44 0.73
CA LEU A 96 1.22 -11.86 -0.57
C LEU A 96 0.33 -10.61 -0.49
N VAL A 97 -0.68 -10.64 0.38
CA VAL A 97 -1.52 -9.45 0.66
C VAL A 97 -0.66 -8.29 1.16
N ILE A 98 0.24 -8.55 2.11
CA ILE A 98 1.14 -7.52 2.67
C ILE A 98 2.11 -7.01 1.61
N GLU A 99 2.68 -7.90 0.80
CA GLU A 99 3.59 -7.54 -0.27
C GLU A 99 2.91 -6.63 -1.31
N ILE A 100 1.73 -7.02 -1.81
CA ILE A 100 0.94 -6.20 -2.74
C ILE A 100 0.60 -4.86 -2.11
N PHE A 101 0.17 -4.85 -0.85
CA PHE A 101 -0.12 -3.60 -0.14
C PHE A 101 1.09 -2.66 -0.09
N CYS A 102 2.29 -3.18 0.20
CA CYS A 102 3.52 -2.39 0.16
C CYS A 102 3.78 -1.78 -1.22
N HIS A 103 3.60 -2.58 -2.28
CA HIS A 103 3.72 -2.09 -3.65
C HIS A 103 2.68 -1.03 -3.99
N VAL A 104 1.43 -1.15 -3.51
CA VAL A 104 0.40 -0.12 -3.70
C VAL A 104 0.81 1.18 -3.02
N ILE A 105 1.26 1.15 -1.77
CA ILE A 105 1.74 2.34 -1.07
C ILE A 105 2.92 2.98 -1.80
N LYS A 106 3.89 2.18 -2.26
CA LYS A 106 5.02 2.68 -3.05
C LYS A 106 4.53 3.37 -4.32
N ALA A 107 3.69 2.69 -5.10
CA ALA A 107 3.20 3.16 -6.40
C ALA A 107 2.48 4.50 -6.29
N GLN A 108 1.71 4.70 -5.21
CA GLN A 108 0.90 5.92 -5.06
C GLN A 108 1.65 7.05 -4.35
N TYR A 109 2.56 6.76 -3.42
CA TYR A 109 3.03 7.77 -2.45
C TYR A 109 4.54 7.86 -2.26
N PHE A 110 5.36 6.97 -2.82
CA PHE A 110 6.81 7.01 -2.59
C PHE A 110 7.44 8.35 -2.99
N ASP A 111 7.09 8.88 -4.16
CA ASP A 111 7.63 10.17 -4.63
C ASP A 111 7.12 11.34 -3.77
N PHE A 112 5.89 11.26 -3.25
CA PHE A 112 5.33 12.26 -2.35
C PHE A 112 6.12 12.30 -1.03
N PHE A 113 6.34 11.15 -0.40
CA PHE A 113 7.12 11.06 0.85
C PHE A 113 8.58 11.47 0.64
N LYS A 114 9.20 11.04 -0.46
CA LYS A 114 10.57 11.42 -0.80
C LYS A 114 10.72 12.94 -0.93
N GLN A 115 9.77 13.61 -1.58
CA GLN A 115 9.78 15.08 -1.70
C GLN A 115 9.56 15.78 -0.34
N GLY A 116 8.73 15.23 0.53
CA GLY A 116 8.52 15.75 1.88
C GLY A 116 9.79 15.70 2.73
N LEU A 117 10.46 14.54 2.78
CA LEU A 117 11.69 14.33 3.56
C LEU A 117 12.86 15.20 3.09
N VAL A 118 12.98 15.42 1.77
CA VAL A 118 14.01 16.31 1.21
C VAL A 118 13.80 17.76 1.67
N ARG A 119 12.56 18.19 1.89
CA ARG A 119 12.26 19.55 2.39
C ARG A 119 12.52 19.70 3.88
N GLU A 120 12.29 18.67 4.70
CA GLU A 120 12.60 18.71 6.14
C GLU A 120 14.11 18.77 6.43
N THR A 121 14.92 18.18 5.55
CA THR A 121 16.39 18.12 5.70
C THR A 121 17.12 19.32 5.11
N SER A 122 16.41 20.18 4.38
CA SER A 122 16.96 21.45 3.86
C SER A 122 16.89 22.51 4.95
N PRO A 123 17.98 23.27 5.24
CA PRO A 123 17.92 24.38 6.19
C PRO A 123 16.83 25.36 5.75
N SER A 124 15.97 25.77 6.69
CA SER A 124 15.07 26.90 6.48
C SER A 124 15.92 28.11 6.06
N GLU A 125 15.71 28.61 4.84
CA GLU A 125 16.27 29.91 4.42
C GLU A 125 15.75 31.04 5.31
#